data_AF-A0A932VX65-F1
#
_entry.id   AF-A0A932VX65-F1
#
_cell.length_a   1.000
_cell.length_b   1.000
_cell.length_c   1.000
_cell.angle_alpha   90.00
_cell.angle_beta   90.00
_cell.angle_gamma   90.00
#
_symmetry.space_group_name_H-M   'P 1'
#
loop_
_entity.id
_entity.type
_entity.pdbx_description
1 polymer ?
#
loop_
_entity_poly.entity_id
_entity_poly.type
_entity_poly.pdbx_seq_one_letter_code
_entity_poly.pdbx_strand_id
1 'polypeptide(L)'
;MKWLLAALFFLVLVGGLSACHERQAQQQEQQQISPAVRAAVAAALGPHVSDADATEFLRSAKLASRTKHDTEVVAMLDEVVNLARSAAQDDYQAEGYHRESRKLSSMSPEEKKDCSDSPIVAGDSEAWVSACKEFNEAGQRLDKIHHDKARHSEEVAQNYENESKRKKEQITDLVQKLQAAAKLSAEFDAER
;
A
#
# COMPACT_ATOMS: atom_id res chain seq x y z
N MET A 1 52.76 7.93 -53.60
CA MET A 1 52.00 6.97 -52.75
C MET A 1 51.77 7.41 -51.29
N LYS A 2 52.37 8.51 -50.78
CA LYS A 2 52.14 8.96 -49.38
C LYS A 2 50.80 9.69 -49.13
N TRP A 3 50.22 10.30 -50.16
CA TRP A 3 48.98 11.09 -50.06
C TRP A 3 47.69 10.25 -49.99
N LEU A 4 47.71 9.02 -50.53
CA LEU A 4 46.56 8.11 -50.52
C LEU A 4 46.28 7.54 -49.12
N LEU A 5 47.34 7.31 -48.32
CA LEU A 5 47.21 6.82 -46.94
C LEU A 5 46.68 7.90 -45.99
N ALA A 6 47.06 9.17 -46.20
CA ALA A 6 46.57 10.29 -45.41
C ALA A 6 45.06 10.56 -45.65
N ALA A 7 44.60 10.43 -46.89
CA ALA A 7 43.19 10.62 -47.25
C ALA A 7 42.28 9.52 -46.66
N LEU A 8 42.76 8.27 -46.63
CA LEU A 8 42.05 7.15 -46.00
C LEU A 8 41.94 7.32 -44.48
N PHE A 9 42.98 7.83 -43.81
CA PHE A 9 42.94 8.10 -42.37
C PHE A 9 41.92 9.19 -42.01
N PHE A 10 41.81 10.25 -42.82
CA PHE A 10 40.81 11.30 -42.62
C PHE A 10 39.37 10.80 -42.83
N LEU A 11 39.12 9.94 -43.83
CA LEU A 11 37.80 9.37 -44.06
C LEU A 11 37.35 8.44 -42.92
N VAL A 12 38.27 7.66 -42.33
CA VAL A 12 37.95 6.80 -41.17
C VAL A 12 37.71 7.61 -39.90
N LEU A 13 38.43 8.72 -39.70
CA LEU A 13 38.22 9.61 -38.55
C LEU A 13 36.89 10.37 -38.62
N VAL A 14 36.50 10.88 -39.80
CA VAL A 14 35.22 11.59 -39.97
C VAL A 14 34.04 10.62 -40.03
N GLY A 15 34.19 9.45 -40.65
CA GLY A 15 33.16 8.40 -40.66
C GLY A 15 32.96 7.71 -39.32
N GLY A 16 34.03 7.51 -38.53
CA GLY A 16 33.98 6.87 -37.21
C GLY A 16 33.34 7.74 -36.12
N LEU A 17 33.46 9.07 -36.21
CA LEU A 17 32.82 9.99 -35.27
C LEU A 17 31.31 10.12 -35.50
N SER A 18 30.84 9.97 -36.75
CA SER A 18 29.40 10.05 -37.08
C SER A 18 28.62 8.82 -36.58
N ALA A 19 29.21 7.62 -36.66
CA ALA A 19 28.58 6.38 -36.19
C ALA A 19 28.50 6.26 -34.65
N CYS A 20 29.36 6.97 -33.90
CA CYS A 20 29.25 7.05 -32.44
C CYS A 20 28.14 8.01 -31.99
N HIS A 21 27.92 9.12 -32.72
CA HIS A 21 26.86 10.08 -32.41
C HIS A 21 25.45 9.50 -32.66
N GLU A 22 25.24 8.75 -33.75
CA GLU A 22 23.94 8.13 -34.02
C GLU A 22 23.56 7.07 -32.96
N ARG A 23 24.54 6.32 -32.44
CA ARG A 23 24.30 5.37 -31.34
C ARG A 23 24.01 6.05 -30.01
N GLN A 24 24.65 7.18 -29.70
CA GLN A 24 24.32 7.96 -28.50
C GLN A 24 22.96 8.62 -28.61
N ALA A 25 22.58 9.14 -29.78
CA ALA A 25 21.24 9.71 -30.01
C ALA A 25 20.13 8.64 -29.89
N GLN A 26 20.33 7.44 -30.45
CA GLN A 26 19.37 6.34 -30.31
C GLN A 26 19.30 5.75 -28.89
N GLN A 27 20.39 5.75 -28.12
CA GLN A 27 20.36 5.35 -26.71
C GLN A 27 19.77 6.45 -25.80
N GLN A 28 19.95 7.74 -26.13
CA GLN A 28 19.35 8.86 -25.40
C GLN A 28 17.84 8.99 -25.64
N GLU A 29 17.32 8.71 -26.84
CA GLU A 29 15.88 8.67 -27.11
C GLU A 29 15.16 7.53 -26.33
N GLN A 30 15.86 6.44 -25.99
CA GLN A 30 15.27 5.32 -25.25
C GLN A 30 15.10 5.56 -23.74
N GLN A 31 15.74 6.59 -23.18
CA GLN A 31 15.65 6.91 -21.75
C GLN A 31 14.53 7.90 -21.40
N GLN A 32 13.83 8.44 -22.39
CA GLN A 32 12.76 9.40 -22.13
C GLN A 32 11.41 8.71 -21.91
N ILE A 33 10.71 9.17 -20.88
CA ILE A 33 9.32 8.81 -20.63
C ILE A 33 8.48 9.62 -21.61
N SER A 34 7.58 8.95 -22.32
CA SER A 34 6.67 9.61 -23.24
C SER A 34 5.85 10.69 -22.51
N PRO A 35 5.61 11.87 -23.13
CA PRO A 35 4.89 12.95 -22.48
C PRO A 35 3.50 12.55 -21.95
N ALA A 36 2.84 11.63 -22.65
CA ALA A 36 1.54 11.09 -22.26
C ALA A 36 1.62 10.20 -21.00
N VAL A 37 2.65 9.34 -20.88
CA VAL A 37 2.87 8.55 -19.66
C VAL A 37 3.24 9.47 -18.49
N ARG A 38 4.08 10.48 -18.73
CA ARG A 38 4.46 11.47 -17.71
C ARG A 38 3.25 12.24 -17.18
N ALA A 39 2.38 12.70 -18.06
CA ALA A 39 1.15 13.40 -17.69
C ALA A 39 0.19 12.49 -16.90
N ALA A 40 0.05 11.23 -17.33
CA ALA A 40 -0.80 10.26 -16.63
C ALA A 40 -0.25 9.91 -15.23
N VAL A 41 1.07 9.76 -15.08
CA VAL A 41 1.72 9.56 -13.77
C VAL A 41 1.52 10.77 -12.87
N ALA A 42 1.74 11.99 -13.38
CA ALA A 42 1.53 13.21 -12.61
C ALA A 42 0.07 13.37 -12.17
N ALA A 43 -0.88 13.00 -13.03
CA ALA A 43 -2.30 13.01 -12.71
C ALA A 43 -2.66 11.94 -11.67
N ALA A 44 -2.13 10.73 -11.79
CA ALA A 44 -2.39 9.64 -10.85
C ALA A 44 -1.79 9.87 -9.45
N LEU A 45 -0.70 10.62 -9.37
CA LEU A 45 -0.02 10.99 -8.11
C LEU A 45 -0.50 12.33 -7.53
N GLY A 46 -1.51 12.96 -8.15
CA GLY A 46 -2.03 14.24 -7.72
C GLY A 46 -2.68 14.19 -6.32
N PRO A 47 -2.72 15.32 -5.60
CA PRO A 47 -3.51 15.41 -4.38
C PRO A 47 -5.00 15.24 -4.72
N HIS A 48 -5.70 14.39 -3.95
CA HIS A 48 -7.15 14.11 -4.07
C HIS A 48 -7.60 13.24 -5.26
N VAL A 49 -6.73 12.39 -5.79
CA VAL A 49 -7.11 11.41 -6.82
C VAL A 49 -7.96 10.30 -6.19
N SER A 50 -9.15 10.04 -6.75
CA SER A 50 -9.98 8.91 -6.33
C SER A 50 -9.43 7.59 -6.91
N ASP A 51 -9.81 6.44 -6.33
CA ASP A 51 -9.41 5.14 -6.84
C ASP A 51 -9.86 4.89 -8.31
N ALA A 52 -11.03 5.44 -8.66
CA ALA A 52 -11.56 5.39 -10.03
C ALA A 52 -10.68 6.21 -10.98
N ASP A 53 -10.30 7.42 -10.57
CA ASP A 53 -9.43 8.30 -11.36
C ASP A 53 -8.04 7.69 -11.54
N ALA A 54 -7.45 7.14 -10.46
CA ALA A 54 -6.17 6.45 -10.52
C ALA A 54 -6.19 5.28 -11.51
N THR A 55 -7.28 4.52 -11.57
CA THR A 55 -7.48 3.44 -12.53
C THR A 55 -7.50 3.95 -13.96
N GLU A 56 -8.21 5.04 -14.20
CA GLU A 56 -8.36 5.62 -15.53
C GLU A 56 -7.05 6.24 -16.04
N PHE A 57 -6.29 6.89 -15.15
CA PHE A 57 -4.95 7.38 -15.47
C PHE A 57 -3.97 6.24 -15.74
N LEU A 58 -4.00 5.17 -14.94
CA LEU A 58 -3.18 3.97 -15.19
C LEU A 58 -3.53 3.32 -16.53
N ARG A 59 -4.82 3.22 -16.86
CA ARG A 59 -5.29 2.72 -18.16
C ARG A 59 -4.76 3.57 -19.30
N SER A 60 -4.84 4.89 -19.15
CA SER A 60 -4.33 5.86 -20.13
C SER A 60 -2.81 5.74 -20.29
N ALA A 61 -2.07 5.57 -19.19
CA ALA A 61 -0.62 5.37 -19.22
C ALA A 61 -0.23 4.05 -19.91
N LYS A 62 -0.95 2.96 -19.63
CA LYS A 62 -0.77 1.65 -20.30
C LYS A 62 -0.97 1.75 -21.82
N LEU A 63 -1.98 2.50 -22.27
CA LEU A 63 -2.24 2.72 -23.70
C LEU A 63 -1.22 3.65 -24.37
N ALA A 64 -0.70 4.62 -23.62
CA ALA A 64 0.30 5.56 -24.10
C ALA A 64 1.73 5.00 -24.11
N SER A 65 2.00 3.97 -23.31
CA SER A 65 3.32 3.34 -23.22
C SER A 65 3.73 2.74 -24.56
N ARG A 66 4.87 3.21 -25.09
CA ARG A 66 5.43 2.71 -26.36
C ARG A 66 6.87 2.26 -26.24
N THR A 67 7.53 2.58 -25.13
CA THR A 67 8.92 2.24 -24.88
C THR A 67 9.05 1.25 -23.71
N LYS A 68 10.23 0.61 -23.61
CA LYS A 68 10.54 -0.23 -22.45
C LYS A 68 10.54 0.59 -21.15
N HIS A 69 11.08 1.81 -21.21
CA HIS A 69 11.13 2.69 -20.05
C HIS A 69 9.74 3.16 -19.60
N ASP A 70 8.85 3.49 -20.55
CA ASP A 70 7.44 3.75 -20.26
C ASP A 70 6.77 2.58 -19.55
N THR A 71 7.07 1.35 -20.01
CA THR A 71 6.49 0.13 -19.43
C THR A 71 6.96 -0.08 -17.99
N GLU A 72 8.23 0.21 -17.67
CA GLU A 72 8.77 0.15 -16.31
C GLU A 72 8.09 1.19 -15.40
N VAL A 73 7.90 2.41 -15.88
CA VAL A 73 7.20 3.49 -15.16
C VAL A 73 5.74 3.15 -14.91
N VAL A 74 5.06 2.62 -15.93
CA VAL A 74 3.66 2.17 -15.81
C VAL A 74 3.54 0.98 -14.85
N ALA A 75 4.50 0.06 -14.84
CA ALA A 75 4.51 -1.05 -13.88
C ALA A 75 4.68 -0.56 -12.45
N MET A 76 5.57 0.40 -12.20
CA MET A 76 5.69 1.04 -10.88
C MET A 76 4.40 1.76 -10.46
N LEU A 77 3.75 2.47 -11.39
CA LEU A 77 2.47 3.11 -11.11
C LEU A 77 1.37 2.10 -10.77
N ASP A 78 1.30 0.98 -11.49
CA ASP A 78 0.38 -0.13 -11.22
C ASP A 78 0.61 -0.70 -9.81
N GLU A 79 1.87 -0.91 -9.44
CA GLU A 79 2.24 -1.39 -8.10
C GLU A 79 1.81 -0.40 -7.00
N VAL A 80 2.04 0.90 -7.20
CA VAL A 80 1.58 1.95 -6.27
C VAL A 80 0.07 1.89 -6.06
N VAL A 81 -0.72 1.81 -7.14
CA VAL A 81 -2.19 1.75 -7.07
C VAL A 81 -2.64 0.49 -6.33
N ASN A 82 -2.03 -0.67 -6.62
CA ASN A 82 -2.38 -1.93 -5.97
C ASN A 82 -2.01 -1.95 -4.48
N LEU A 83 -0.83 -1.44 -4.11
CA LEU A 83 -0.42 -1.28 -2.71
C LEU A 83 -1.35 -0.32 -1.97
N ALA A 84 -1.75 0.80 -2.61
CA ALA A 84 -2.64 1.79 -2.00
C ALA A 84 -4.01 1.19 -1.67
N ARG A 85 -4.60 0.45 -2.62
CA ARG A 85 -5.85 -0.30 -2.39
C ARG A 85 -5.72 -1.31 -1.27
N SER A 86 -4.64 -2.09 -1.29
CA SER A 86 -4.42 -3.12 -0.30
C SER A 86 -4.22 -2.54 1.11
N ALA A 87 -3.48 -1.43 1.24
CA ALA A 87 -3.31 -0.72 2.51
C ALA A 87 -4.64 -0.14 3.01
N ALA A 88 -5.46 0.44 2.13
CA ALA A 88 -6.78 0.94 2.49
C ALA A 88 -7.72 -0.19 2.97
N GLN A 89 -7.64 -1.37 2.35
CA GLN A 89 -8.38 -2.55 2.79
C GLN A 89 -7.90 -3.04 4.15
N ASP A 90 -6.59 -3.06 4.41
CA ASP A 90 -6.03 -3.43 5.71
C ASP A 90 -6.47 -2.45 6.80
N ASP A 91 -6.45 -1.14 6.54
CA ASP A 91 -6.95 -0.11 7.46
C ASP A 91 -8.43 -0.36 7.82
N TYR A 92 -9.25 -0.69 6.82
CA TYR A 92 -10.66 -1.00 7.03
C TYR A 92 -10.85 -2.27 7.89
N GLN A 93 -10.06 -3.31 7.64
CA GLN A 93 -10.10 -4.55 8.44
C GLN A 93 -9.68 -4.27 9.89
N ALA A 94 -8.58 -3.53 10.10
CA ALA A 94 -8.11 -3.13 11.42
C ALA A 94 -9.19 -2.39 12.22
N GLU A 95 -9.89 -1.43 11.59
CA GLU A 95 -11.00 -0.72 12.24
C GLU A 95 -12.14 -1.67 12.65
N GLY A 96 -12.46 -2.65 11.80
CA GLY A 96 -13.43 -3.70 12.09
C GLY A 96 -13.08 -4.47 13.36
N TYR A 97 -11.83 -4.92 13.48
CA TYR A 97 -11.34 -5.64 14.65
C TYR A 97 -11.26 -4.76 15.91
N HIS A 98 -10.87 -3.49 15.80
CA HIS A 98 -10.95 -2.56 16.94
C HIS A 98 -12.39 -2.31 17.40
N ARG A 99 -13.36 -2.30 16.48
CA ARG A 99 -14.78 -2.20 16.84
C ARG A 99 -15.24 -3.45 17.57
N GLU A 100 -14.83 -4.64 17.13
CA GLU A 100 -15.11 -5.90 17.81
C GLU A 100 -14.48 -5.96 19.21
N SER A 101 -13.20 -5.64 19.32
CA SER A 101 -12.45 -5.54 20.59
C SER A 101 -13.15 -4.62 21.59
N ARG A 102 -13.57 -3.43 21.16
CA ARG A 102 -14.33 -2.48 21.99
C ARG A 102 -15.68 -3.03 22.43
N LYS A 103 -16.43 -3.66 21.51
CA LYS A 103 -17.73 -4.27 21.82
C LYS A 103 -17.60 -5.40 22.85
N LEU A 104 -16.60 -6.27 22.70
CA LEU A 104 -16.35 -7.37 23.62
C LEU A 104 -15.86 -6.87 24.99
N SER A 105 -15.07 -5.81 25.01
CA SER A 105 -14.60 -5.16 26.25
C SER A 105 -15.71 -4.39 26.97
N SER A 106 -16.68 -3.83 26.24
CA SER A 106 -17.83 -3.13 26.80
C SER A 106 -19.00 -4.05 27.15
N MET A 107 -18.98 -5.31 26.70
CA MET A 107 -19.90 -6.36 27.18
C MET A 107 -19.52 -6.76 28.61
N SER A 108 -19.64 -5.81 29.53
CA SER A 108 -19.78 -6.08 30.96
C SER A 108 -21.14 -6.76 31.16
N PRO A 109 -21.24 -7.78 32.02
CA PRO A 109 -22.50 -8.44 32.31
C PRO A 109 -23.43 -7.46 33.03
N GLU A 110 -24.26 -6.74 32.28
CA GLU A 110 -25.37 -5.91 32.77
C GLU A 110 -26.43 -6.72 33.52
N GLU A 111 -26.24 -8.04 33.64
CA GLU A 111 -27.04 -8.94 34.46
C GLU A 111 -26.23 -9.66 35.54
N LYS A 112 -25.19 -9.03 36.10
CA LYS A 112 -24.75 -9.39 37.47
C LYS A 112 -25.80 -8.88 38.46
N LYS A 113 -26.99 -9.49 38.42
CA LYS A 113 -27.87 -9.55 39.58
C LYS A 113 -27.10 -10.39 40.57
N ASP A 114 -26.38 -9.71 41.44
CA ASP A 114 -25.60 -10.31 42.50
C ASP A 114 -26.59 -11.17 43.30
N CYS A 115 -26.30 -12.47 43.45
CA CYS A 115 -27.20 -13.40 44.15
C CYS A 115 -27.56 -12.89 45.56
N SER A 116 -26.75 -11.98 46.11
CA SER A 116 -26.94 -11.24 47.35
C SER A 116 -28.23 -10.42 47.43
N ASP A 117 -28.85 -10.03 46.31
CA ASP A 117 -30.04 -9.14 46.30
C ASP A 117 -31.40 -9.86 46.37
N SER A 118 -31.43 -11.21 46.39
CA SER A 118 -32.68 -11.96 46.57
C SER A 118 -32.87 -12.40 48.03
N PRO A 119 -34.00 -12.06 48.68
CA PRO A 119 -34.25 -12.50 50.05
C PRO A 119 -34.42 -14.02 50.08
N ILE A 120 -33.46 -14.71 50.69
CA ILE A 120 -33.46 -16.17 50.87
C ILE A 120 -34.65 -16.54 51.76
N VAL A 121 -35.69 -17.13 51.19
CA VAL A 121 -36.75 -17.78 51.95
C VAL A 121 -36.17 -19.09 52.48
N ALA A 122 -36.02 -19.18 53.80
CA ALA A 122 -35.39 -20.31 54.50
C ALA A 122 -36.09 -21.63 54.17
N GLY A 123 -35.42 -22.48 53.38
CA GLY A 123 -35.89 -23.82 53.01
C GLY A 123 -34.77 -24.72 52.48
N ASP A 124 -33.95 -24.24 51.52
CA ASP A 124 -32.87 -25.02 50.90
C ASP A 124 -31.60 -24.17 50.69
N SER A 125 -30.97 -23.79 51.81
CA SER A 125 -29.79 -22.91 51.85
C SER A 125 -28.59 -23.44 51.04
N GLU A 126 -28.30 -24.75 51.10
CA GLU A 126 -27.12 -25.32 50.44
C GLU A 126 -27.24 -25.39 48.92
N ALA A 127 -28.42 -25.75 48.41
CA ALA A 127 -28.68 -25.82 46.97
C ALA A 127 -28.62 -24.42 46.33
N TRP A 128 -29.15 -23.41 47.02
CA TRP A 128 -29.08 -22.02 46.55
C TRP A 128 -27.66 -21.46 46.57
N VAL A 129 -26.88 -21.73 47.62
CA VAL A 129 -25.46 -21.33 47.70
C VAL A 129 -24.64 -22.00 46.60
N SER A 130 -24.87 -23.29 46.33
CA SER A 130 -24.20 -24.01 45.23
C SER A 130 -24.56 -23.41 43.86
N ALA A 131 -25.84 -23.17 43.59
CA ALA A 131 -26.31 -22.58 42.34
C ALA A 131 -25.75 -21.17 42.11
N CYS A 132 -25.68 -20.34 43.16
CA CYS A 132 -25.09 -19.00 43.08
C CYS A 132 -23.58 -19.03 42.86
N LYS A 133 -22.86 -19.99 43.45
CA LYS A 133 -21.44 -20.21 43.17
C LYS A 133 -21.22 -20.61 41.71
N GLU A 134 -22.01 -21.56 41.19
CA GLU A 134 -21.94 -21.99 39.79
C GLU A 134 -22.26 -20.83 38.83
N PHE A 135 -23.25 -20.01 39.14
CA PHE A 135 -23.59 -18.82 38.35
C PHE A 135 -22.45 -17.79 38.34
N ASN A 136 -21.85 -17.50 39.49
CA ASN A 136 -20.70 -16.60 39.59
C ASN A 136 -19.47 -17.15 38.84
N GLU A 137 -19.19 -18.44 38.95
CA GLU A 137 -18.11 -19.08 38.19
C GLU A 137 -18.37 -19.05 36.69
N ALA A 138 -19.62 -19.27 36.25
CA ALA A 138 -20.02 -19.16 34.85
C ALA A 138 -19.85 -17.72 34.34
N GLY A 139 -20.23 -16.72 35.14
CA GLY A 139 -20.01 -15.30 34.83
C GLY A 139 -18.52 -14.96 34.68
N GLN A 140 -17.67 -15.43 35.61
CA GLN A 140 -16.22 -15.23 35.51
C GLN A 140 -15.61 -15.92 34.29
N ARG A 141 -16.08 -17.12 33.93
CA ARG A 141 -15.65 -17.81 32.71
C ARG A 141 -16.04 -17.02 31.46
N LEU A 142 -17.25 -16.45 31.43
CA LEU A 142 -17.72 -15.64 30.32
C LEU A 142 -16.92 -14.34 30.19
N ASP A 143 -16.67 -13.64 31.30
CA ASP A 143 -15.83 -12.44 31.35
C ASP A 143 -14.42 -12.73 30.79
N LYS A 144 -13.83 -13.86 31.20
CA LYS A 144 -12.54 -14.30 30.68
C LYS A 144 -12.57 -14.57 29.17
N ILE A 145 -13.61 -15.25 28.67
CA ILE A 145 -13.78 -15.52 27.23
C ILE A 145 -13.89 -14.21 26.45
N HIS A 146 -14.69 -13.25 26.93
CA HIS A 146 -14.81 -11.94 26.28
C HIS A 146 -13.49 -11.20 26.26
N HIS A 147 -12.75 -11.21 27.37
CA HIS A 147 -11.46 -10.57 27.47
C HIS A 147 -10.41 -11.20 26.54
N ASP A 148 -10.35 -12.53 26.47
CA ASP A 148 -9.42 -13.24 25.58
C ASP A 148 -9.77 -13.01 24.10
N LYS A 149 -11.05 -12.95 23.75
CA LYS A 149 -11.49 -12.60 22.39
C LYS A 149 -11.21 -11.14 22.03
N ALA A 150 -11.39 -10.22 22.98
CA ALA A 150 -11.06 -8.81 22.78
C ALA A 150 -9.56 -8.63 22.53
N ARG A 151 -8.72 -9.29 23.35
CA ARG A 151 -7.26 -9.29 23.15
C ARG A 151 -6.88 -9.85 21.78
N HIS A 152 -7.45 -10.99 21.40
CA HIS A 152 -7.19 -11.59 20.09
C HIS A 152 -7.59 -10.64 18.95
N SER A 153 -8.75 -9.98 19.05
CA SER A 153 -9.19 -9.00 18.06
C SER A 153 -8.22 -7.82 17.96
N GLU A 154 -7.71 -7.35 19.10
CA GLU A 154 -6.71 -6.27 19.14
C GLU A 154 -5.38 -6.69 18.49
N GLU A 155 -4.90 -7.90 18.76
CA GLU A 155 -3.68 -8.46 18.13
C GLU A 155 -3.83 -8.56 16.61
N VAL A 156 -5.01 -8.99 16.13
CA VAL A 156 -5.31 -9.07 14.70
C VAL A 156 -5.38 -7.67 14.07
N ALA A 157 -6.01 -6.69 14.75
CA ALA A 157 -6.05 -5.31 14.29
C ALA A 157 -4.64 -4.73 14.10
N GLN A 158 -3.77 -4.89 15.11
CA GLN A 158 -2.39 -4.43 15.04
C GLN A 158 -1.61 -5.08 13.88
N ASN A 159 -1.87 -6.35 13.57
CA ASN A 159 -1.23 -7.00 12.43
C ASN A 159 -1.61 -6.32 11.10
N TYR A 160 -2.90 -6.00 10.90
CA TYR A 160 -3.35 -5.26 9.72
C TYR A 160 -2.77 -3.84 9.66
N GLU A 161 -2.70 -3.13 10.79
CA GLU A 161 -2.08 -1.80 10.84
C GLU A 161 -0.60 -1.83 10.47
N ASN A 162 0.14 -2.83 10.93
CA ASN A 162 1.55 -3.02 10.60
C ASN A 162 1.75 -3.33 9.11
N GLU A 163 0.93 -4.20 8.52
CA GLU A 163 0.96 -4.49 7.09
C GLU A 163 0.58 -3.26 6.25
N SER A 164 -0.46 -2.53 6.63
CA SER A 164 -0.84 -1.27 6.01
C SER A 164 0.30 -0.25 6.04
N LYS A 165 0.95 -0.09 7.20
CA LYS A 165 2.09 0.81 7.37
C LYS A 165 3.24 0.43 6.46
N ARG A 166 3.60 -0.86 6.39
CA ARG A 166 4.65 -1.36 5.51
C ARG A 166 4.33 -1.08 4.04
N LYS A 167 3.08 -1.27 3.61
CA LYS A 167 2.64 -0.95 2.24
C LYS A 167 2.72 0.55 1.96
N LYS A 168 2.35 1.41 2.91
CA LYS A 168 2.48 2.89 2.79
C LYS A 168 3.94 3.34 2.66
N GLU A 169 4.85 2.69 3.37
CA GLU A 169 6.30 2.93 3.23
C GLU A 169 6.80 2.53 1.84
N GLN A 170 6.37 1.37 1.32
CA GLN A 170 6.69 0.93 -0.05
C GLN A 170 6.13 1.88 -1.12
N ILE A 171 4.88 2.33 -0.96
CA ILE A 171 4.28 3.35 -1.82
C ILE A 171 5.13 4.62 -1.83
N THR A 172 5.59 5.08 -0.67
CA THR A 172 6.41 6.29 -0.57
C THR A 172 7.71 6.16 -1.36
N ASP A 173 8.41 5.02 -1.25
CA ASP A 173 9.63 4.73 -2.02
C ASP A 173 9.36 4.68 -3.54
N LEU A 174 8.30 3.99 -3.96
CA LEU A 174 7.92 3.90 -5.38
C LEU A 174 7.50 5.25 -5.96
N VAL A 175 6.77 6.07 -5.20
CA VAL A 175 6.38 7.42 -5.61
C VAL A 175 7.61 8.31 -5.76
N GLN A 176 8.59 8.22 -4.87
CA GLN A 176 9.85 8.95 -5.02
C GLN A 176 10.61 8.53 -6.28
N LYS A 177 10.66 7.22 -6.58
CA LYS A 177 11.27 6.70 -7.82
C LYS A 177 10.53 7.19 -9.06
N LEU A 178 9.19 7.18 -9.05
CA LEU A 178 8.37 7.71 -10.14
C LEU A 178 8.59 9.21 -10.36
N GLN A 179 8.66 9.99 -9.28
CA GLN A 179 8.94 11.43 -9.36
C GLN A 179 10.36 11.70 -9.88
N ALA A 180 11.36 10.92 -9.48
CA ALA A 180 12.72 11.03 -9.99
C ALA A 180 12.78 10.71 -11.49
N ALA A 181 12.12 9.62 -11.92
CA ALA A 181 12.04 9.25 -13.33
C ALA A 181 11.34 10.33 -14.17
N ALA A 182 10.25 10.93 -13.65
CA ALA A 182 9.55 12.02 -14.31
C ALA A 182 10.37 13.32 -14.38
N LYS A 183 11.17 13.64 -13.36
CA LYS A 183 12.05 14.83 -13.32
C LYS A 183 13.23 14.71 -14.28
N LEU A 184 13.93 13.57 -14.29
CA LEU A 184 15.03 13.31 -15.22
C LEU A 184 14.56 13.46 -16.68
N SER A 185 13.33 13.04 -16.96
CA SER A 185 12.74 13.20 -18.29
C SER A 185 12.35 14.65 -18.61
N ALA A 186 12.07 15.50 -17.62
CA ALA A 186 11.70 16.91 -17.82
C ALA A 186 12.92 17.83 -17.97
N GLU A 187 13.99 17.57 -17.23
CA GLU A 187 15.26 18.31 -17.37
C GLU A 187 15.86 18.10 -18.77
N PHE A 188 15.77 16.89 -19.30
CA PHE A 188 16.21 16.60 -20.66
C PHE A 188 15.40 17.35 -21.73
N ASP A 189 14.08 17.50 -21.55
CA ASP A 189 13.23 18.25 -22.49
C ASP A 189 13.53 19.75 -22.47
N ALA A 190 14.07 20.29 -21.37
CA ALA A 190 14.40 21.70 -21.21
C ALA A 190 15.78 22.09 -21.80
N GLU A 191 16.67 21.12 -22.03
CA GLU A 191 17.99 21.32 -22.63
C GLU A 191 17.98 21.25 -24.17
N ARG A 192 16.81 21.01 -24.78
CA ARG A 192 16.61 20.85 -26.22
C ARG A 192 15.97 22.07 -26.87
#